data_AF-A0A963AQQ3-F1
#
_entry.id   AF-A0A963AQQ3-F1
#
_cell.length_a   1.000
_cell.length_b   1.000
_cell.length_c   1.000
_cell.angle_alpha   90.00
_cell.angle_beta   90.00
_cell.angle_gamma   90.00
#
_symmetry.space_group_name_H-M   'P 1'
#
loop_
_entity.id
_entity.type
_entity.pdbx_description
1 polymer ?
#
loop_
_entity_poly.entity_id
_entity_poly.type
_entity_poly.pdbx_seq_one_letter_code
_entity_poly.pdbx_strand_id
1 'polypeptide(L)' 'DEIKAKAILGGVRGAPPVDRKALVDLMLRISQVCLAHPEIAELDLNPILGYADGYALVDARMILG' A
#
# COMPACT_ATOMS: atom_id res chain seq x y z
N ASP A 1 5.11 -1.03 -16.26
CA ASP A 1 5.73 -2.37 -16.35
C ASP A 1 6.93 -2.60 -15.42
N GLU A 2 7.16 -1.75 -14.42
CA GLU A 2 8.42 -1.76 -13.65
C GLU A 2 8.43 -2.69 -12.43
N ILE A 3 7.26 -3.02 -11.87
CA ILE A 3 7.17 -3.88 -10.69
C ILE A 3 7.33 -5.35 -11.10
N LYS A 4 8.49 -5.93 -10.79
CA LYS A 4 8.84 -7.33 -11.11
C LYS A 4 7.81 -8.35 -10.61
N ALA A 5 7.20 -8.10 -9.45
CA ALA A 5 6.21 -8.98 -8.82
C ALA A 5 4.74 -8.64 -9.15
N LYS A 6 4.46 -7.77 -10.15
CA LYS A 6 3.08 -7.32 -10.46
C LYS A 6 2.08 -8.43 -10.76
N ALA A 7 2.57 -9.59 -11.21
CA ALA A 7 1.75 -10.76 -11.53
C ALA A 7 1.07 -11.34 -10.27
N ILE A 8 1.73 -11.25 -9.11
CA ILE A 8 1.20 -11.77 -7.83
C ILE A 8 -0.08 -11.03 -7.43
N LEU A 9 -0.17 -9.74 -7.75
CA LEU A 9 -1.36 -8.93 -7.50
C LEU A 9 -2.57 -9.38 -8.36
N GLY A 10 -2.36 -10.16 -9.42
CA GLY A 10 -3.43 -10.75 -10.24
C GLY A 10 -3.95 -12.09 -9.71
N GLY A 11 -3.43 -12.58 -8.58
CA GLY A 11 -3.70 -13.92 -8.07
C GLY A 11 -2.74 -14.94 -8.69
N VAL A 12 -2.24 -15.86 -7.85
CA VAL A 12 -1.32 -16.93 -8.27
C VAL A 12 -1.72 -18.24 -7.61
N ARG A 13 -1.55 -19.35 -8.32
CA ARG A 13 -1.84 -20.71 -7.80
C ARG A 13 -3.25 -20.86 -7.22
N GLY A 14 -4.24 -20.29 -7.90
CA GLY A 14 -5.65 -20.36 -7.49
C GLY A 14 -6.06 -19.36 -6.42
N ALA A 15 -5.13 -18.55 -5.89
CA ALA A 15 -5.48 -17.44 -5.02
C ALA A 15 -6.21 -16.33 -5.82
N PRO A 16 -7.21 -15.66 -5.22
CA PRO A 16 -7.88 -14.55 -5.87
C PRO A 16 -6.92 -13.38 -6.12
N PRO A 17 -7.21 -12.52 -7.11
CA PRO A 17 -6.50 -11.25 -7.26
C PRO A 17 -6.69 -10.37 -6.04
N VAL A 18 -5.71 -9.50 -5.76
CA VAL A 18 -5.89 -8.48 -4.71
C VAL A 18 -6.74 -7.33 -5.24
N ASP A 19 -7.39 -6.61 -4.33
CA ASP A 19 -8.09 -5.38 -4.63
C ASP A 19 -7.09 -4.27 -4.96
N ARG A 20 -6.76 -4.17 -6.25
CA ARG A 20 -5.86 -3.14 -6.76
C ARG A 20 -6.41 -1.74 -6.57
N LYS A 21 -7.74 -1.57 -6.57
CA LYS A 21 -8.35 -0.26 -6.37
C LYS A 21 -8.12 0.21 -4.94
N ALA A 22 -8.32 -0.67 -3.96
CA ALA A 22 -8.03 -0.35 -2.56
C ALA A 22 -6.56 0.01 -2.32
N LEU A 23 -5.62 -0.66 -2.99
CA LEU A 23 -4.20 -0.31 -2.91
C LEU A 23 -3.88 1.05 -3.53
N VAL A 24 -4.49 1.39 -4.67
CA VAL A 24 -4.35 2.72 -5.29
C VAL A 24 -4.93 3.80 -4.37
N ASP A 25 -6.11 3.56 -3.80
CA ASP A 25 -6.77 4.48 -2.88
C ASP A 25 -5.92 4.70 -1.61
N LEU A 26 -5.26 3.64 -1.09
CA LEU A 26 -4.28 3.76 -0.01
C LEU A 26 -3.13 4.69 -0.40
N MET A 27 -2.49 4.47 -1.56
CA MET A 27 -1.37 5.30 -2.02
C MET A 27 -1.76 6.77 -2.15
N LEU A 28 -2.96 7.06 -2.68
CA LEU A 28 -3.48 8.42 -2.80
C LEU A 28 -3.72 9.06 -1.43
N ARG A 29 -4.31 8.32 -0.47
CA ARG A 29 -4.52 8.81 0.89
C ARG A 29 -3.20 9.13 1.59
N ILE A 30 -2.20 8.26 1.44
CA ILE A 30 -0.87 8.50 1.99
C ILE A 30 -0.24 9.75 1.37
N SER A 31 -0.35 9.93 0.06
CA SER A 31 0.12 11.16 -0.60
C SER A 31 -0.55 12.41 -0.03
N GLN A 32 -1.86 12.37 0.24
CA GLN A 32 -2.56 13.50 0.87
C GLN A 32 -2.09 13.76 2.31
N VAL A 33 -1.85 12.71 3.10
CA VAL A 33 -1.31 12.84 4.46
C VAL A 33 0.06 13.51 4.44
N CYS A 34 0.98 13.06 3.58
CA CYS A 34 2.31 13.66 3.49
C CYS A 34 2.28 15.12 3.01
N LEU A 35 1.33 15.49 2.13
CA LEU A 35 1.15 16.88 1.69
C LEU A 35 0.55 17.78 2.79
N ALA A 36 -0.36 17.24 3.61
CA ALA A 36 -0.99 17.96 4.70
C ALA A 36 -0.06 18.13 5.92
N HIS A 37 0.93 17.24 6.07
CA HIS A 37 1.84 17.19 7.20
C HIS A 37 3.31 17.24 6.74
N PRO A 38 3.83 18.42 6.38
CA PRO A 38 5.21 18.58 5.93
C PRO A 38 6.26 18.23 6.98
N GLU A 39 5.89 18.12 8.26
CA GLU A 39 6.73 17.61 9.34
C GLU A 39 7.05 16.11 9.22
N ILE A 40 6.30 15.35 8.41
CA ILE A 40 6.58 13.93 8.17
C ILE A 40 7.77 13.83 7.21
N ALA A 41 8.93 13.46 7.75
CA ALA A 41 10.15 13.24 6.97
C ALA A 41 10.16 11.86 6.29
N GLU A 42 9.64 10.84 6.96
CA GLU A 42 9.55 9.47 6.44
C GLU A 42 8.26 8.80 6.91
N LEU A 43 7.63 8.06 5.99
CA LEU A 43 6.53 7.16 6.30
C LEU A 43 6.77 5.80 5.62
N ASP A 44 6.96 4.77 6.44
CA ASP A 44 7.15 3.39 6.00
C ASP A 44 5.95 2.54 6.42
N LEU A 45 5.33 1.86 5.45
CA LEU A 45 4.18 1.00 5.64
C LEU A 45 4.56 -0.43 5.30
N ASN A 46 4.90 -1.22 6.32
CA ASN A 46 5.40 -2.56 6.10
C ASN A 46 5.13 -3.49 7.31
N PRO A 47 4.35 -4.59 7.16
CA PRO A 47 3.75 -5.06 5.91
C PRO A 47 2.34 -4.51 5.64
N ILE A 48 2.01 -4.43 4.35
CA ILE A 48 0.63 -4.31 3.85
C ILE A 48 0.20 -5.66 3.29
N LEU A 49 -0.87 -6.23 3.85
CA LEU A 49 -1.47 -7.47 3.37
C LEU A 49 -2.61 -7.13 2.42
N GLY A 50 -2.53 -7.58 1.16
CA GLY A 50 -3.59 -7.39 0.17
C GLY A 50 -4.56 -8.57 0.12
N TYR A 51 -5.86 -8.28 0.07
CA TYR A 51 -6.96 -9.24 -0.03
C TYR A 51 -7.80 -8.95 -1.26
N ALA A 52 -8.74 -9.84 -1.60
CA ALA A 52 -9.65 -9.65 -2.74
C ALA A 52 -10.65 -8.49 -2.53
N ASP A 53 -10.86 -8.10 -1.28
CA ASP A 53 -11.83 -7.09 -0.83
C ASP A 53 -11.19 -5.97 0.00
N GLY A 54 -9.87 -5.75 -0.17
CA GLY A 54 -9.17 -4.63 0.43
C GLY A 54 -7.74 -4.94 0.84
N TYR A 55 -7.31 -4.36 1.96
CA TYR A 55 -6.00 -4.57 2.54
C TYR A 55 -6.04 -4.43 4.07
N ALA A 56 -5.03 -4.98 4.74
CA ALA A 56 -4.70 -4.66 6.12
C ALA A 56 -3.32 -4.04 6.19
N LEU A 57 -3.23 -2.90 6.87
CA LEU A 57 -1.95 -2.31 7.29
C LEU A 57 -1.60 -2.88 8.66
N VAL A 58 -0.53 -3.68 8.72
CA VAL A 58 -0.17 -4.41 9.94
C VAL A 58 0.73 -3.57 10.83
N ASP A 59 1.65 -2.84 10.22
CA ASP A 59 2.59 -1.96 10.91
C ASP A 59 2.88 -0.72 10.05
N ALA A 60 3.21 0.37 10.74
CA ALA A 60 3.55 1.65 10.13
C ALA A 60 4.51 2.42 11.03
N ARG A 61 5.59 2.93 10.44
CA ARG A 61 6.55 3.80 11.13
C ARG A 61 6.55 5.18 10.49
N MET A 62 6.48 6.21 11.32
CA MET A 62 6.56 7.61 10.92
C MET A 62 7.72 8.28 11.64
N ILE A 63 8.54 9.02 10.89
CA ILE A 63 9.62 9.84 11.43
C ILE A 63 9.30 11.29 11.13
N LEU A 64 9.43 12.15 12.14
CA LEU A 64 9.23 13.59 12.03
C LEU A 64 10.59 14.30 11.86
N GLY A 65 10.61 15.37 11.07
CA GLY A 65 11.79 16.19 10.76
C GLY A 65 11.75 17.59 11.37
#